data_AF-A0A3G1ICH8-F1
#
_entry.id   AF-A0A3G1ICH8-F1
#
_cell.length_a   1.000
_cell.length_b   1.000
_cell.length_c   1.000
_cell.angle_alpha   90.00
_cell.angle_beta   90.00
_cell.angle_gamma   90.00
#
_symmetry.space_group_name_H-M   'P 1'
#
loop_
_entity.id
_entity.type
_entity.pdbx_description
1 polymer ?
#
loop_
_entity_poly.entity_id
_entity_poly.type
_entity_poly.pdbx_seq_one_letter_code
_entity_poly.pdbx_strand_id
1 'polypeptide(L)'
;MMKLFLFMLFLIPLLSYWWMMVVSMILLSFFLLFYPLNCFYSNLSYGFGMDLVSWCMVFLTVWIIFLMIMASGKLKFSNNYPKEFLMMLLLLMLFLVMTFSTSNLFLFYLFFESSMVPTLFLIFGWGYQPERFLAGLYLLFYTLFASFPLLVTIFYIFNTSFTLFYFLINLVSCNYYIYLALILAFLVKMPMVFVHFWLPKAHVEAPVAGSMILAGVLLKLGGYGLYRVFYFIKFIEFNYFWIILSLFGSFMVGFLCLSQVDIKSMIAYSSVAHMGLVIGGIMTCCSYGLWGSLLLMIGHGLCSSGLFALANIIYERSHSRSLLINKGYITFMPTMSMFWFLFCINNMASPPSLNLLGEILLINGIMSWSSLTMIFLAFSSFLSCCYSIYLYSITQHGNLFSGLKHESGGYIREYVMLIFHWFPLNFLFLKSDIFTMWI
;
A
#
# COMPACT_ATOMS: atom_id res chain seq x y z
N MET A 1 6.77 5.50 22.07
CA MET A 1 6.90 6.37 20.88
C MET A 1 8.26 7.00 20.74
N MET A 2 8.69 7.85 21.68
CA MET A 2 9.95 8.59 21.53
C MET A 2 11.19 7.71 21.27
N LYS A 3 11.23 6.49 21.83
CA LYS A 3 12.30 5.51 21.52
C LYS A 3 12.40 5.18 20.02
N LEU A 4 11.27 5.01 19.33
CA LEU A 4 11.25 4.76 17.89
C LEU A 4 11.75 5.99 17.13
N PHE A 5 11.26 7.19 17.47
CA PHE A 5 11.71 8.42 16.79
C PHE A 5 13.19 8.70 16.99
N LEU A 6 13.71 8.50 18.20
CA LEU A 6 15.14 8.65 18.48
C LEU A 6 15.97 7.67 17.66
N PHE A 7 15.57 6.39 17.59
CA PHE A 7 16.25 5.42 16.75
C PHE A 7 16.33 5.89 15.30
N MET A 8 15.24 6.44 14.77
CA MET A 8 15.13 6.87 13.38
C MET A 8 16.01 8.09 13.08
N LEU A 9 16.14 9.01 14.03
CA LEU A 9 17.09 10.12 13.94
C LEU A 9 18.55 9.63 13.98
N PHE A 10 18.84 8.60 14.77
CA PHE A 10 20.17 7.98 14.81
C PHE A 10 20.53 7.20 13.54
N LEU A 11 19.62 7.04 12.58
CA LEU A 11 19.93 6.46 11.26
C LEU A 11 20.54 7.48 10.29
N ILE A 12 20.39 8.79 10.55
CA ILE A 12 20.91 9.86 9.67
C ILE A 12 22.44 9.77 9.47
N PRO A 13 23.27 9.51 10.49
CA PRO A 13 24.71 9.32 10.31
C PRO A 13 25.08 8.11 9.42
N LEU A 14 24.20 7.11 9.30
CA LEU A 14 24.46 5.87 8.55
C LEU A 14 24.22 5.99 7.04
N LEU A 15 23.82 7.16 6.54
CA LEU A 15 23.51 7.41 5.13
C LEU A 15 24.65 7.06 4.16
N SER A 16 25.91 7.13 4.58
CA SER A 16 27.05 6.74 3.75
C SER A 16 27.20 5.23 3.58
N TYR A 17 26.71 4.43 4.54
CA TYR A 17 26.93 3.00 4.61
C TYR A 17 25.64 2.22 4.31
N TRP A 18 25.39 1.97 3.02
CA TRP A 18 24.18 1.30 2.54
C TRP A 18 23.84 -0.02 3.27
N TRP A 19 24.82 -0.91 3.48
CA TRP A 19 24.55 -2.21 4.12
C TRP A 19 24.31 -2.09 5.62
N MET A 20 25.02 -1.17 6.30
CA MET A 20 24.76 -0.90 7.72
C MET A 20 23.35 -0.34 7.91
N MET A 21 22.90 0.51 6.99
CA MET A 21 21.54 1.03 6.97
C MET A 21 20.52 -0.12 6.87
N VAL A 22 20.73 -1.08 5.96
CA VAL A 22 19.89 -2.28 5.84
C VAL A 22 19.82 -3.07 7.15
N VAL A 23 20.97 -3.37 7.77
CA VAL A 23 21.01 -4.13 9.02
C VAL A 23 20.30 -3.39 10.15
N SER A 24 20.50 -2.08 10.26
CA SER A 24 19.83 -1.25 11.28
C SER A 24 18.31 -1.25 11.14
N MET A 25 17.78 -1.28 9.91
CA MET A 25 16.34 -1.35 9.65
C MET A 25 15.75 -2.72 10.02
N ILE A 26 16.52 -3.79 9.78
CA ILE A 26 16.15 -5.13 10.24
C ILE A 26 16.06 -5.16 11.78
N LEU A 27 17.04 -4.56 12.47
CA LEU A 27 17.01 -4.48 13.93
C LEU A 27 15.80 -3.69 14.43
N LEU A 28 15.42 -2.61 13.74
CA LEU A 28 14.22 -1.84 14.07
C LEU A 28 12.94 -2.66 13.92
N SER A 29 12.81 -3.43 12.84
CA SER A 29 11.63 -4.27 12.64
C SER A 29 11.53 -5.38 13.69
N PHE A 30 12.65 -5.99 14.08
CA PHE A 30 12.68 -6.93 15.20
C PHE A 30 12.30 -6.26 16.53
N PHE A 31 12.79 -5.04 16.80
CA PHE A 31 12.40 -4.30 17.99
C PHE A 31 10.88 -4.03 18.03
N LEU A 32 10.27 -3.71 16.88
CA LEU A 32 8.83 -3.50 16.78
C LEU A 32 8.01 -4.77 17.06
N LEU A 33 8.50 -5.95 16.69
CA LEU A 33 7.83 -7.24 16.97
C LEU A 33 7.71 -7.54 18.47
N PHE A 34 8.70 -7.14 19.28
CA PHE A 34 8.68 -7.34 20.73
C PHE A 34 7.91 -6.25 21.48
N TYR A 35 7.31 -5.30 20.76
CA TYR A 35 6.55 -4.25 21.39
C TYR A 35 5.25 -4.82 21.98
N PRO A 36 4.91 -4.55 23.27
CA PRO A 36 3.70 -5.10 23.89
C PRO A 36 2.45 -4.60 23.16
N LEU A 37 1.76 -5.54 22.51
CA LEU A 37 0.49 -5.29 21.84
C LEU A 37 -0.62 -5.29 22.89
N ASN A 38 -1.09 -4.11 23.25
CA ASN A 38 -2.34 -3.96 23.98
C ASN A 38 -3.47 -3.69 23.00
N CYS A 39 -4.68 -4.17 23.31
CA CYS A 39 -5.89 -3.86 22.54
C CYS A 39 -6.25 -2.36 22.59
N PHE A 40 -5.79 -1.64 23.62
CA PHE A 40 -6.04 -0.22 23.83
C PHE A 40 -4.88 0.66 23.36
N TYR A 41 -5.19 1.94 23.12
CA TYR A 41 -4.22 2.97 22.78
C TYR A 41 -3.11 3.04 23.81
N SER A 42 -1.88 2.74 23.38
CA SER A 42 -0.70 2.62 24.21
C SER A 42 0.38 3.65 23.82
N ASN A 43 1.36 3.88 24.70
CA ASN A 43 2.47 4.84 24.48
C ASN A 43 2.09 6.28 24.19
N LEU A 44 1.14 6.83 24.93
CA LEU A 44 0.79 8.24 24.80
C LEU A 44 1.97 9.14 25.22
N SER A 45 2.48 9.93 24.27
CA SER A 45 3.44 11.02 24.54
C SER A 45 3.29 12.12 23.50
N TYR A 46 3.11 13.38 23.93
CA TYR A 46 3.07 14.58 23.06
C TYR A 46 2.12 14.48 21.84
N GLY A 47 0.97 13.81 21.99
CA GLY A 47 0.01 13.63 20.89
C GLY A 47 0.36 12.50 19.91
N PHE A 48 1.29 11.63 20.29
CA PHE A 48 1.55 10.36 19.61
C PHE A 48 1.13 9.19 20.50
N GLY A 49 0.61 8.12 19.90
CA GLY A 49 0.48 6.81 20.50
C GLY A 49 0.04 5.75 19.49
N MET A 50 -0.12 4.51 19.97
CA MET A 50 -0.27 3.33 19.14
C MET A 50 -1.41 2.44 19.63
N ASP A 51 -2.41 2.27 18.78
CA ASP A 51 -3.28 1.10 18.74
C ASP A 51 -2.70 -0.03 17.89
N LEU A 52 -3.38 -1.17 17.88
CA LEU A 52 -3.09 -2.29 17.01
C LEU A 52 -3.06 -1.92 15.52
N VAL A 53 -4.01 -1.10 15.02
CA VAL A 53 -4.03 -0.60 13.61
C VAL A 53 -2.74 0.10 13.27
N SER A 54 -2.39 1.08 14.10
CA SER A 54 -1.24 1.94 13.90
C SER A 54 0.04 1.14 14.03
N TRP A 55 0.10 0.19 14.97
CA TRP A 55 1.24 -0.69 15.11
C TRP A 55 1.43 -1.55 13.86
N CYS A 56 0.36 -2.16 13.32
CA CYS A 56 0.43 -2.95 12.09
C CYS A 56 0.94 -2.12 10.91
N MET A 57 0.43 -0.89 10.76
CA MET A 57 0.86 0.00 9.69
C MET A 57 2.29 0.51 9.88
N VAL A 58 2.69 0.88 11.09
CA VAL A 58 4.08 1.26 11.42
C VAL A 58 5.03 0.10 11.12
N PHE A 59 4.67 -1.12 11.53
CA PHE A 59 5.46 -2.31 11.24
C PHE A 59 5.62 -2.53 9.73
N LEU A 60 4.53 -2.46 8.97
CA LEU A 60 4.55 -2.56 7.51
C LEU A 60 5.44 -1.48 6.88
N THR A 61 5.42 -0.23 7.40
CA THR A 61 6.24 0.86 6.86
C THR A 61 7.72 0.59 6.98
N VAL A 62 8.19 0.22 8.17
CA VAL A 62 9.59 -0.08 8.43
C VAL A 62 10.03 -1.29 7.60
N TRP A 63 9.19 -2.32 7.52
CA TRP A 63 9.47 -3.53 6.76
C TRP A 63 9.62 -3.25 5.26
N ILE A 64 8.68 -2.53 4.65
CA ILE A 64 8.75 -2.20 3.21
C ILE A 64 9.93 -1.28 2.92
N ILE A 65 10.28 -0.37 3.82
CA ILE A 65 11.42 0.54 3.61
C ILE A 65 12.75 -0.20 3.67
N PHE A 66 12.89 -1.18 4.56
CA PHE A 66 13.99 -2.13 4.51
C PHE A 66 14.08 -2.84 3.14
N LEU A 67 12.97 -3.39 2.66
CA LEU A 67 12.92 -4.13 1.39
C LEU A 67 13.26 -3.26 0.18
N MET A 68 12.88 -1.99 0.19
CA MET A 68 13.23 -1.06 -0.86
C MET A 68 14.73 -0.79 -0.97
N ILE A 69 15.41 -0.64 0.16
CA ILE A 69 16.86 -0.40 0.17
C ILE A 69 17.56 -1.63 -0.42
N MET A 70 17.02 -2.83 -0.20
CA MET A 70 17.49 -4.07 -0.85
C MET A 70 17.20 -4.10 -2.35
N ALA A 71 15.98 -3.73 -2.77
CA ALA A 71 15.57 -3.72 -4.17
C ALA A 71 16.36 -2.70 -5.02
N SER A 72 16.68 -1.55 -4.44
CA SER A 72 17.38 -0.45 -5.11
C SER A 72 18.90 -0.61 -5.18
N GLY A 73 19.46 -1.79 -4.88
CA GLY A 73 20.91 -1.97 -4.87
C GLY A 73 21.59 -1.74 -6.22
N LYS A 74 20.87 -1.76 -7.35
CA LYS A 74 21.41 -1.35 -8.67
C LYS A 74 21.87 0.12 -8.66
N LEU A 75 21.13 1.01 -7.99
CA LEU A 75 21.49 2.43 -7.83
C LEU A 75 22.80 2.61 -7.07
N LYS A 76 23.07 1.72 -6.10
CA LYS A 76 24.34 1.68 -5.39
C LYS A 76 25.49 1.35 -6.33
N PHE A 77 25.33 0.29 -7.14
CA PHE A 77 26.39 -0.16 -8.05
C PHE A 77 26.64 0.83 -9.19
N SER A 78 25.62 1.55 -9.64
CA SER A 78 25.76 2.59 -10.67
C SER A 78 26.20 3.96 -10.13
N ASN A 79 26.40 4.12 -8.81
CA ASN A 79 26.78 5.37 -8.15
C ASN A 79 25.84 6.57 -8.45
N ASN A 80 24.54 6.32 -8.68
CA ASN A 80 23.56 7.37 -8.97
C ASN A 80 23.02 8.00 -7.68
N TYR A 81 23.78 8.93 -7.09
CA TYR A 81 23.41 9.69 -5.88
C TYR A 81 22.83 8.82 -4.73
N PRO A 82 23.58 7.78 -4.26
CA PRO A 82 23.05 6.81 -3.29
C PRO A 82 22.72 7.43 -1.92
N LYS A 83 23.49 8.45 -1.49
CA LYS A 83 23.29 9.11 -0.19
C LYS A 83 21.99 9.92 -0.16
N GLU A 84 21.72 10.66 -1.23
CA GLU A 84 20.50 11.46 -1.37
C GLU A 84 19.27 10.55 -1.43
N PHE A 85 19.36 9.44 -2.16
CA PHE A 85 18.30 8.44 -2.22
C PHE A 85 17.96 7.86 -0.84
N LEU A 86 18.99 7.45 -0.07
CA LEU A 86 18.80 6.94 1.29
C LEU A 86 18.21 8.02 2.22
N MET A 87 18.59 9.29 2.06
CA MET A 87 18.01 10.39 2.82
C MET A 87 16.53 10.57 2.52
N MET A 88 16.13 10.47 1.25
CA MET A 88 14.71 10.55 0.87
C MET A 88 13.88 9.38 1.42
N LEU A 89 14.45 8.17 1.42
CA LEU A 89 13.81 7.00 2.05
C LEU A 89 13.67 7.16 3.56
N LEU A 90 14.70 7.69 4.24
CA LEU A 90 14.64 7.98 5.68
C LEU A 90 13.58 9.04 6.02
N LEU A 91 13.55 10.14 5.27
CA LEU A 91 12.58 11.21 5.46
C LEU A 91 11.15 10.71 5.25
N LEU A 92 10.93 9.91 4.20
CA LEU A 92 9.65 9.26 3.96
C LEU A 92 9.25 8.33 5.10
N MET A 93 10.18 7.51 5.59
CA MET A 93 9.94 6.64 6.74
C MET A 93 9.50 7.44 7.97
N LEU A 94 10.19 8.54 8.26
CA LEU A 94 9.88 9.38 9.41
C LEU A 94 8.48 9.96 9.29
N PHE A 95 8.11 10.53 8.14
CA PHE A 95 6.76 11.06 7.95
C PHE A 95 5.68 9.98 8.03
N LEU A 96 5.91 8.79 7.46
CA LEU A 96 4.94 7.70 7.53
C LEU A 96 4.77 7.14 8.96
N VAL A 97 5.85 6.99 9.72
CA VAL A 97 5.71 6.55 11.13
C VAL A 97 5.00 7.63 11.94
N MET A 98 5.25 8.91 11.67
CA MET A 98 4.52 10.01 12.29
C MET A 98 3.02 9.98 11.93
N THR A 99 2.63 9.76 10.66
CA THR A 99 1.21 9.70 10.27
C THR A 99 0.45 8.60 10.99
N PHE A 100 1.03 7.41 11.11
CA PHE A 100 0.33 6.29 11.77
C PHE A 100 0.31 6.41 13.29
N SER A 101 1.22 7.19 13.89
CA SER A 101 1.33 7.32 15.34
C SER A 101 0.60 8.53 15.93
N THR A 102 0.09 9.46 15.13
CA THR A 102 -0.58 10.65 15.65
C THR A 102 -1.93 10.33 16.28
N SER A 103 -2.28 11.03 17.37
CA SER A 103 -3.61 11.02 17.99
C SER A 103 -4.47 12.25 17.64
N ASN A 104 -3.87 13.26 16.99
CA ASN A 104 -4.52 14.52 16.62
C ASN A 104 -4.79 14.58 15.11
N LEU A 105 -6.00 14.97 14.71
CA LEU A 105 -6.40 15.10 13.31
C LEU A 105 -5.54 16.09 12.51
N PHE A 106 -5.21 17.25 13.08
CA PHE A 106 -4.40 18.25 12.39
C PHE A 106 -2.96 17.78 12.17
N LEU A 107 -2.34 17.16 13.19
CA LEU A 107 -1.01 16.58 13.05
C LEU A 107 -1.01 15.44 12.02
N PHE A 108 -2.06 14.61 12.04
CA PHE A 108 -2.25 13.58 11.03
C PHE A 108 -2.30 14.17 9.61
N TYR A 109 -3.09 15.22 9.38
CA TYR A 109 -3.16 15.91 8.09
C TYR A 109 -1.80 16.45 7.64
N LEU A 110 -1.08 17.13 8.55
CA LEU A 110 0.24 17.70 8.24
C LEU A 110 1.20 16.60 7.81
N PHE A 111 1.30 15.51 8.57
CA PHE A 111 2.21 14.43 8.22
C PHE A 111 1.75 13.68 6.95
N PHE A 112 0.44 13.55 6.76
CA PHE A 112 -0.17 12.90 5.60
C PHE A 112 0.19 13.60 4.29
N GLU A 113 0.13 14.93 4.24
CA GLU A 113 0.60 15.70 3.09
C GLU A 113 2.12 15.78 3.02
N SER A 114 2.82 15.89 4.17
CA SER A 114 4.28 15.94 4.18
C SER A 114 4.93 14.69 3.56
N SER A 115 4.31 13.51 3.69
CA SER A 115 4.77 12.27 3.06
C SER A 115 4.80 12.34 1.54
N MET A 116 3.97 13.18 0.92
CA MET A 116 3.93 13.33 -0.54
C MET A 116 5.21 13.96 -1.07
N VAL A 117 5.84 14.86 -0.31
CA VAL A 117 7.06 15.57 -0.70
C VAL A 117 8.22 14.61 -1.04
N PRO A 118 8.67 13.71 -0.14
CA PRO A 118 9.72 12.76 -0.49
C PRO A 118 9.30 11.77 -1.57
N THR A 119 8.01 11.43 -1.70
CA THR A 119 7.55 10.53 -2.79
C THR A 119 7.70 11.18 -4.17
N LEU A 120 7.40 12.47 -4.27
CA LEU A 120 7.57 13.24 -5.51
C LEU A 120 9.05 13.32 -5.89
N PHE A 121 9.93 13.56 -4.94
CA PHE A 121 11.37 13.56 -5.19
C PHE A 121 11.88 12.17 -5.62
N LEU A 122 11.33 11.07 -5.09
CA LEU A 122 11.67 9.73 -5.57
C LEU A 122 11.28 9.54 -7.04
N ILE A 123 10.12 10.03 -7.47
CA ILE A 123 9.63 9.93 -8.86
C ILE A 123 10.45 10.83 -9.79
N PHE A 124 10.66 12.10 -9.44
CA PHE A 124 11.41 13.05 -10.27
C PHE A 124 12.91 12.74 -10.34
N GLY A 125 13.51 12.30 -9.24
CA GLY A 125 14.94 12.00 -9.18
C GLY A 125 15.29 10.74 -9.97
N TRP A 126 14.72 9.60 -9.55
CA TRP A 126 15.15 8.26 -10.00
C TRP A 126 14.15 7.54 -10.94
N GLY A 127 13.08 8.21 -11.39
CA GLY A 127 12.19 7.67 -12.41
C GLY A 127 12.87 7.52 -13.77
N TYR A 128 12.53 6.48 -14.54
CA TYR A 128 13.26 6.10 -15.76
C TYR A 128 12.90 6.92 -17.01
N GLN A 129 11.63 7.33 -17.15
CA GLN A 129 11.09 7.93 -18.38
C GLN A 129 10.86 9.44 -18.25
N PRO A 130 10.86 10.22 -19.35
CA PRO A 130 10.61 11.66 -19.31
C PRO A 130 9.21 12.01 -18.80
N GLU A 131 8.23 11.12 -18.99
CA GLU A 131 6.85 11.28 -18.52
C GLU A 131 6.76 11.43 -17.00
N ARG A 132 7.81 11.05 -16.24
CA ARG A 132 7.89 11.15 -14.76
C ARG A 132 7.48 12.50 -14.19
N PHE A 133 7.72 13.57 -14.93
CA PHE A 133 7.28 14.91 -14.55
C PHE A 133 5.75 15.02 -14.55
N LEU A 134 5.09 14.53 -15.59
CA LEU A 134 3.64 14.51 -15.70
C LEU A 134 3.00 13.60 -14.64
N ALA A 135 3.51 12.39 -14.38
CA ALA A 135 2.92 11.56 -13.31
C ALA A 135 3.13 12.14 -11.91
N GLY A 136 4.28 12.76 -11.63
CA GLY A 136 4.47 13.45 -10.35
C GLY A 136 3.49 14.62 -10.18
N LEU A 137 3.24 15.39 -11.25
CA LEU A 137 2.22 16.45 -11.22
C LEU A 137 0.80 15.89 -11.02
N TYR A 138 0.45 14.77 -11.67
CA TYR A 138 -0.84 14.11 -11.42
C TYR A 138 -0.96 13.66 -9.96
N LEU A 139 0.06 12.99 -9.41
CA LEU A 139 0.05 12.57 -8.01
C LEU A 139 -0.15 13.76 -7.05
N LEU A 140 0.57 14.86 -7.27
CA LEU A 140 0.47 16.07 -6.45
C LEU A 140 -0.90 16.75 -6.57
N PHE A 141 -1.41 17.02 -7.77
CA PHE A 141 -2.63 17.80 -7.93
C PHE A 141 -3.88 17.03 -7.50
N TYR A 142 -3.97 15.73 -7.80
CA TYR A 142 -5.11 14.93 -7.36
C TYR A 142 -5.22 14.92 -5.83
N THR A 143 -4.10 14.71 -5.15
CA THR A 143 -4.08 14.62 -3.68
C THR A 143 -4.26 15.98 -3.01
N LEU A 144 -3.56 17.03 -3.47
CA LEU A 144 -3.71 18.37 -2.89
C LEU A 144 -5.14 18.89 -3.03
N PHE A 145 -5.74 18.80 -4.22
CA PHE A 145 -7.11 19.30 -4.45
C PHE A 145 -8.14 18.59 -3.55
N ALA A 146 -7.98 17.29 -3.35
CA ALA A 146 -8.82 16.51 -2.46
C ALA A 146 -8.57 16.80 -0.97
N SER A 147 -7.33 17.13 -0.60
CA SER A 147 -6.91 17.39 0.77
C SER A 147 -7.27 18.80 1.30
N PHE A 148 -7.40 19.80 0.41
CA PHE A 148 -7.75 21.17 0.84
C PHE A 148 -9.12 21.25 1.54
N PRO A 149 -10.21 20.63 1.03
CA PRO A 149 -11.47 20.55 1.75
C PRO A 149 -11.35 19.88 3.14
N LEU A 150 -10.48 18.87 3.26
CA LEU A 150 -10.20 18.23 4.54
C LEU A 150 -9.56 19.23 5.53
N LEU A 151 -8.62 20.07 5.10
CA LEU A 151 -8.02 21.09 5.97
C LEU A 151 -9.05 22.11 6.48
N VAL A 152 -9.94 22.60 5.60
CA VAL A 152 -10.99 23.55 5.98
C VAL A 152 -11.94 22.93 7.01
N THR A 153 -12.32 21.67 6.81
CA THR A 153 -13.17 20.97 7.80
C THR A 153 -12.47 20.72 9.12
N ILE A 154 -11.16 20.46 9.15
CA ILE A 154 -10.41 20.32 10.40
C ILE A 154 -10.48 21.62 11.24
N PHE A 155 -10.33 22.80 10.61
CA PHE A 155 -10.47 24.06 11.33
C PHE A 155 -11.92 24.31 11.81
N TYR A 156 -12.91 23.90 11.04
CA TYR A 156 -14.31 23.94 11.49
C TYR A 156 -14.56 23.03 12.70
N ILE A 157 -14.01 21.81 12.70
CA ILE A 157 -14.10 20.87 13.83
C ILE A 157 -13.44 21.46 15.08
N PHE A 158 -12.28 22.12 14.92
CA PHE A 158 -11.62 22.78 16.03
C PHE A 158 -12.49 23.88 16.65
N ASN A 159 -13.18 24.68 15.84
CA ASN A 159 -14.06 25.74 16.34
C ASN A 159 -15.30 25.21 17.07
N THR A 160 -15.79 24.02 16.70
CA THR A 160 -17.01 23.43 17.29
C THR A 160 -16.73 22.59 18.53
N SER A 161 -15.65 21.81 18.52
CA SER A 161 -15.33 20.85 19.60
C SER A 161 -14.15 21.28 20.49
N PHE A 162 -13.48 22.39 20.17
CA PHE A 162 -12.28 22.93 20.84
C PHE A 162 -11.09 21.97 20.95
N THR A 163 -11.21 20.75 20.42
CA THR A 163 -10.19 19.70 20.50
C THR A 163 -10.10 18.98 19.16
N LEU A 164 -8.93 18.41 18.87
CA LEU A 164 -8.66 17.67 17.63
C LEU A 164 -8.15 16.25 17.89
N PHE A 165 -8.20 15.79 19.14
CA PHE A 165 -7.87 14.42 19.52
C PHE A 165 -9.01 13.50 19.09
N TYR A 166 -8.70 12.41 18.36
CA TYR A 166 -9.71 11.50 17.80
C TYR A 166 -10.78 11.07 18.81
N PHE A 167 -10.37 10.79 20.04
CA PHE A 167 -11.23 10.25 21.09
C PHE A 167 -12.20 11.27 21.70
N LEU A 168 -11.89 12.56 21.62
CA LEU A 168 -12.63 13.64 22.29
C LEU A 168 -13.52 14.43 21.33
N ILE A 169 -13.36 14.24 20.03
CA ILE A 169 -14.18 14.91 19.02
C ILE A 169 -15.60 14.35 19.09
N ASN A 170 -16.55 15.20 19.43
CA ASN A 170 -17.97 14.88 19.37
C ASN A 170 -18.66 15.83 18.40
N LEU A 171 -18.89 15.37 17.16
CA LEU A 171 -19.67 16.12 16.19
C LEU A 171 -21.16 15.81 16.39
N VAL A 172 -21.90 16.77 16.94
CA VAL A 172 -23.34 16.63 17.17
C VAL A 172 -24.13 16.78 15.87
N SER A 173 -23.70 17.65 14.94
CA SER A 173 -24.34 17.87 13.64
C SER A 173 -23.33 17.77 12.50
N CYS A 174 -23.31 16.62 11.82
CA CYS A 174 -22.54 16.45 10.59
C CYS A 174 -23.42 16.78 9.38
N ASN A 175 -23.18 17.93 8.74
CA ASN A 175 -23.78 18.23 7.43
C ASN A 175 -23.16 17.36 6.33
N TYR A 176 -23.92 17.11 5.26
CA TYR A 176 -23.45 16.36 4.08
C TYR A 176 -22.11 16.88 3.52
N TYR A 177 -21.94 18.21 3.45
CA TYR A 177 -20.69 18.81 2.97
C TYR A 177 -19.49 18.53 3.87
N ILE A 178 -19.68 18.49 5.18
CA ILE A 178 -18.61 18.16 6.15
C ILE A 178 -18.25 16.69 6.02
N TYR A 179 -19.25 15.81 5.93
CA TYR A 179 -19.06 14.39 5.68
C TYR A 179 -18.26 14.14 4.39
N LEU A 180 -18.65 14.77 3.27
CA LEU A 180 -17.93 14.64 2.00
C LEU A 180 -16.48 15.11 2.12
N ALA A 181 -16.25 16.29 2.68
CA ALA A 181 -14.91 16.87 2.78
C ALA A 181 -13.99 16.06 3.72
N LEU A 182 -14.54 15.41 4.75
CA LEU A 182 -13.78 14.50 5.62
C LEU A 182 -13.36 13.21 4.91
N ILE A 183 -14.16 12.70 3.97
CA ILE A 183 -13.93 11.39 3.33
C ILE A 183 -13.17 11.51 2.00
N LEU A 184 -13.42 12.58 1.23
CA LEU A 184 -12.96 12.71 -0.15
C LEU A 184 -11.43 12.64 -0.29
N ALA A 185 -10.68 13.27 0.62
CA ALA A 185 -9.21 13.19 0.63
C ALA A 185 -8.70 11.74 0.69
N PHE A 186 -9.36 10.89 1.48
CA PHE A 186 -8.96 9.50 1.65
C PHE A 186 -9.40 8.63 0.48
N LEU A 187 -10.55 8.91 -0.14
CA LEU A 187 -11.00 8.23 -1.37
C LEU A 187 -10.18 8.59 -2.61
N VAL A 188 -9.45 9.71 -2.60
CA VAL A 188 -8.49 10.00 -3.67
C VAL A 188 -7.18 9.23 -3.46
N LYS A 189 -6.70 9.11 -2.21
CA LYS A 189 -5.50 8.30 -1.90
C LYS A 189 -5.74 6.78 -1.94
N MET A 190 -6.91 6.32 -1.51
CA MET A 190 -7.41 4.96 -1.79
C MET A 190 -8.17 5.04 -3.11
N PRO A 191 -7.52 4.79 -4.25
CA PRO A 191 -7.98 5.14 -5.58
C PRO A 191 -9.38 4.58 -5.84
N MET A 192 -10.39 5.41 -5.68
CA MET A 192 -11.74 5.06 -6.10
C MET A 192 -11.82 5.13 -7.63
N VAL A 193 -12.77 4.38 -8.20
CA VAL A 193 -13.05 4.48 -9.63
C VAL A 193 -13.46 5.91 -10.01
N PHE A 194 -13.10 6.31 -11.23
CA PHE A 194 -12.98 7.69 -11.74
C PHE A 194 -11.75 8.49 -11.27
N VAL A 195 -11.29 8.32 -10.03
CA VAL A 195 -10.13 9.08 -9.52
C VAL A 195 -8.81 8.30 -9.61
N HIS A 196 -8.87 6.99 -9.86
CA HIS A 196 -7.73 6.08 -9.90
C HIS A 196 -6.65 6.36 -10.98
N PHE A 197 -6.88 7.22 -11.97
CA PHE A 197 -5.97 7.39 -13.13
C PHE A 197 -4.55 7.86 -12.77
N TRP A 198 -4.37 8.54 -11.64
CA TRP A 198 -3.04 8.96 -11.19
C TRP A 198 -2.17 7.75 -10.81
N LEU A 199 -2.77 6.66 -10.34
CA LEU A 199 -2.04 5.52 -9.79
C LEU A 199 -1.29 4.73 -10.88
N PRO A 200 -1.91 4.26 -11.97
CA PRO A 200 -1.18 3.56 -13.02
C PRO A 200 -0.01 4.37 -13.57
N LYS A 201 -0.19 5.67 -13.80
CA LYS A 201 0.89 6.57 -14.27
C LYS A 201 2.02 6.68 -13.25
N ALA A 202 1.69 6.94 -11.97
CA ALA A 202 2.68 7.05 -10.90
C ALA A 202 3.50 5.77 -10.74
N HIS A 203 2.88 4.58 -10.77
CA HIS A 203 3.58 3.31 -10.64
C HIS A 203 4.48 2.96 -11.83
N VAL A 204 4.02 3.26 -13.04
CA VAL A 204 4.72 2.91 -14.28
C VAL A 204 6.03 3.70 -14.38
N GLU A 205 6.02 4.97 -13.97
CA GLU A 205 7.14 5.91 -14.10
C GLU A 205 8.05 5.96 -12.87
N ALA A 206 7.54 5.59 -11.69
CA ALA A 206 8.34 5.54 -10.47
C ALA A 206 9.50 4.52 -10.56
N PRO A 207 10.62 4.79 -9.85
CA PRO A 207 11.61 3.76 -9.58
C PRO A 207 10.96 2.63 -8.76
N VAL A 208 11.65 1.50 -8.70
CA VAL A 208 11.22 0.27 -8.00
C VAL A 208 10.81 0.56 -6.57
N ALA A 209 11.67 1.26 -5.84
CA ALA A 209 11.41 1.68 -4.47
C ALA A 209 10.14 2.54 -4.37
N GLY A 210 9.99 3.53 -5.26
CA GLY A 210 8.78 4.36 -5.33
C GLY A 210 7.52 3.53 -5.55
N SER A 211 7.53 2.60 -6.52
CA SER A 211 6.40 1.70 -6.77
C SER A 211 6.08 0.78 -5.58
N MET A 212 7.10 0.33 -4.84
CA MET A 212 6.92 -0.49 -3.63
C MET A 212 6.26 0.30 -2.49
N ILE A 213 6.65 1.55 -2.22
CA ILE A 213 6.00 2.35 -1.15
C ILE A 213 4.60 2.76 -1.54
N LEU A 214 4.42 3.18 -2.80
CA LEU A 214 3.12 3.56 -3.34
C LEU A 214 2.14 2.41 -3.11
N ALA A 215 2.49 1.20 -3.58
CA ALA A 215 1.62 0.05 -3.45
C ALA A 215 1.55 -0.47 -2.02
N GLY A 216 2.65 -0.42 -1.29
CA GLY A 216 2.82 -1.01 0.03
C GLY A 216 2.11 -0.24 1.13
N VAL A 217 2.32 1.07 1.20
CA VAL A 217 1.95 1.91 2.35
C VAL A 217 1.08 3.11 1.96
N LEU A 218 1.38 3.82 0.87
CA LEU A 218 0.70 5.09 0.60
C LEU A 218 -0.80 4.92 0.32
N LEU A 219 -1.20 3.85 -0.36
CA LEU A 219 -2.62 3.52 -0.52
C LEU A 219 -3.29 3.23 0.85
N LYS A 220 -2.54 2.64 1.79
CA LYS A 220 -3.04 2.25 3.12
C LYS A 220 -3.19 3.45 4.04
N LEU A 221 -2.48 4.55 3.80
CA LEU A 221 -2.72 5.81 4.50
C LEU A 221 -4.16 6.30 4.31
N GLY A 222 -4.73 6.11 3.12
CA GLY A 222 -6.13 6.45 2.86
C GLY A 222 -7.08 5.61 3.72
N GLY A 223 -6.88 4.29 3.76
CA GLY A 223 -7.67 3.39 4.59
C GLY A 223 -7.55 3.71 6.08
N TYR A 224 -6.32 3.90 6.57
CA TYR A 224 -6.07 4.34 7.95
C TYR A 224 -6.77 5.66 8.29
N GLY A 225 -6.73 6.64 7.37
CA GLY A 225 -7.46 7.90 7.53
C GLY A 225 -8.97 7.69 7.66
N LEU A 226 -9.56 6.84 6.81
CA LEU A 226 -10.98 6.48 6.92
C LEU A 226 -11.31 5.85 8.29
N TYR A 227 -10.52 4.89 8.79
CA TYR A 227 -10.74 4.32 10.12
C TYR A 227 -10.77 5.38 11.23
N ARG A 228 -9.82 6.31 11.19
CA ARG A 228 -9.72 7.36 12.22
C ARG A 228 -10.87 8.34 12.17
N VAL A 229 -11.35 8.66 10.96
CA VAL A 229 -12.47 9.56 10.76
C VAL A 229 -13.81 8.90 11.15
N PHE A 230 -13.99 7.60 10.87
CA PHE A 230 -15.21 6.89 11.26
C PHE A 230 -15.41 6.74 12.77
N TYR A 231 -14.39 6.97 13.60
CA TYR A 231 -14.56 6.96 15.05
C TYR A 231 -15.51 8.07 15.55
N PHE A 232 -15.55 9.23 14.86
CA PHE A 232 -16.36 10.38 15.29
C PHE A 232 -17.43 10.81 14.28
N ILE A 233 -17.40 10.32 13.03
CA ILE A 233 -18.51 10.54 12.09
C ILE A 233 -19.71 9.69 12.49
N LYS A 234 -20.84 10.34 12.77
CA LYS A 234 -22.13 9.66 13.06
C LYS A 234 -23.04 9.53 11.84
N PHE A 235 -22.80 10.30 10.77
CA PHE A 235 -23.67 10.32 9.58
C PHE A 235 -23.30 9.18 8.61
N ILE A 236 -23.81 7.98 8.88
CA ILE A 236 -23.50 6.75 8.12
C ILE A 236 -24.40 6.60 6.87
N GLU A 237 -25.50 7.37 6.80
CA GLU A 237 -26.51 7.21 5.76
C GLU A 237 -25.97 7.36 4.33
N PHE A 238 -24.93 8.16 4.08
CA PHE A 238 -24.39 8.35 2.73
C PHE A 238 -23.36 7.28 2.30
N ASN A 239 -22.97 6.36 3.20
CA ASN A 239 -21.95 5.36 2.89
C ASN A 239 -22.37 4.40 1.76
N TYR A 240 -23.67 4.19 1.53
CA TYR A 240 -24.15 3.28 0.47
C TYR A 240 -23.65 3.70 -0.92
N PHE A 241 -23.51 5.00 -1.18
CA PHE A 241 -23.05 5.50 -2.47
C PHE A 241 -21.63 5.02 -2.74
N TRP A 242 -20.77 5.10 -1.72
CA TRP A 242 -19.38 4.68 -1.82
C TRP A 242 -19.24 3.16 -1.90
N ILE A 243 -20.08 2.39 -1.20
CA ILE A 243 -20.11 0.92 -1.29
C ILE A 243 -20.40 0.50 -2.73
N ILE A 244 -21.48 1.00 -3.33
CA ILE A 244 -21.89 0.63 -4.69
C ILE A 244 -20.81 1.04 -5.71
N LEU A 245 -20.29 2.26 -5.60
CA LEU A 245 -19.26 2.77 -6.50
C LEU A 245 -17.95 1.96 -6.41
N SER A 246 -17.56 1.54 -5.20
CA SER A 246 -16.35 0.74 -4.97
C SER A 246 -16.47 -0.68 -5.53
N LEU A 247 -17.63 -1.34 -5.34
CA LEU A 247 -17.88 -2.69 -5.84
C LEU A 247 -17.97 -2.72 -7.37
N PHE A 248 -18.78 -1.83 -7.95
CA PHE A 248 -18.85 -1.66 -9.40
C PHE A 248 -17.49 -1.32 -9.99
N GLY A 249 -16.74 -0.47 -9.28
CA GLY A 249 -15.41 -0.07 -9.65
C GLY A 249 -14.41 -1.24 -9.69
N SER A 250 -14.40 -2.07 -8.66
CA SER A 250 -13.54 -3.26 -8.59
C SER A 250 -13.78 -4.22 -9.75
N PHE A 251 -15.04 -4.40 -10.14
CA PHE A 251 -15.45 -5.20 -11.29
C PHE A 251 -14.93 -4.61 -12.62
N MET A 252 -15.16 -3.32 -12.85
CA MET A 252 -14.71 -2.65 -14.09
C MET A 252 -13.19 -2.64 -14.22
N VAL A 253 -12.48 -2.36 -13.13
CA VAL A 253 -11.02 -2.38 -13.11
C VAL A 253 -10.47 -3.79 -13.34
N GLY A 254 -11.17 -4.83 -12.86
CA GLY A 254 -10.81 -6.22 -13.16
C GLY A 254 -10.76 -6.52 -14.66
N PHE A 255 -11.72 -6.03 -15.45
CA PHE A 255 -11.66 -6.14 -16.92
C PHE A 255 -10.55 -5.29 -17.53
N LEU A 256 -10.34 -4.07 -17.03
CA LEU A 256 -9.23 -3.22 -17.48
C LEU A 256 -7.87 -3.87 -17.22
N CYS A 257 -7.72 -4.68 -16.17
CA CYS A 257 -6.48 -5.42 -15.90
C CYS A 257 -6.15 -6.41 -17.02
N LEU A 258 -7.14 -7.15 -17.51
CA LEU A 258 -6.95 -8.18 -18.54
C LEU A 258 -6.54 -7.61 -19.90
N SER A 259 -6.87 -6.35 -20.18
CA SER A 259 -6.50 -5.67 -21.43
C SER A 259 -5.14 -4.95 -21.38
N GLN A 260 -4.46 -4.94 -20.23
CA GLN A 260 -3.17 -4.26 -20.10
C GLN A 260 -2.05 -5.02 -20.80
N VAL A 261 -1.19 -4.27 -21.50
CA VAL A 261 0.02 -4.80 -22.17
C VAL A 261 1.27 -4.63 -21.31
N ASP A 262 1.27 -3.71 -20.35
CA ASP A 262 2.42 -3.44 -19.48
C ASP A 262 2.34 -4.20 -18.15
N ILE A 263 3.44 -4.84 -17.74
CA ILE A 263 3.49 -5.63 -16.49
C ILE A 263 3.22 -4.72 -15.27
N LYS A 264 3.86 -3.54 -15.21
CA LYS A 264 3.68 -2.61 -14.08
C LYS A 264 2.27 -2.01 -14.03
N SER A 265 1.66 -1.70 -15.18
CA SER A 265 0.30 -1.16 -15.19
C SER A 265 -0.72 -2.22 -14.78
N MET A 266 -0.55 -3.47 -15.22
CA MET A 266 -1.40 -4.58 -14.79
C MET A 266 -1.37 -4.76 -13.26
N ILE A 267 -0.17 -4.75 -12.64
CA ILE A 267 -0.05 -4.83 -11.17
C ILE A 267 -0.70 -3.61 -10.51
N ALA A 268 -0.52 -2.41 -11.06
CA ALA A 268 -1.16 -1.20 -10.56
C ALA A 268 -2.69 -1.27 -10.59
N TYR A 269 -3.30 -1.73 -11.69
CA TYR A 269 -4.76 -1.89 -11.76
C TYR A 269 -5.27 -3.00 -10.83
N SER A 270 -4.52 -4.09 -10.66
CA SER A 270 -4.90 -5.12 -9.66
C SER A 270 -4.95 -4.52 -8.25
N SER A 271 -4.07 -3.57 -7.92
CA SER A 271 -4.11 -2.87 -6.63
C SER A 271 -5.31 -1.96 -6.45
N VAL A 272 -5.80 -1.35 -7.52
CA VAL A 272 -7.06 -0.57 -7.49
C VAL A 272 -8.25 -1.50 -7.23
N ALA A 273 -8.26 -2.71 -7.83
CA ALA A 273 -9.33 -3.68 -7.62
C ALA A 273 -9.42 -4.17 -6.16
N HIS A 274 -8.29 -4.62 -5.57
CA HIS A 274 -8.29 -5.08 -4.17
C HIS A 274 -8.56 -3.92 -3.18
N MET A 275 -7.99 -2.73 -3.40
CA MET A 275 -8.30 -1.57 -2.54
C MET A 275 -9.75 -1.11 -2.69
N GLY A 276 -10.39 -1.33 -3.85
CA GLY A 276 -11.83 -1.13 -4.04
C GLY A 276 -12.66 -1.98 -3.07
N LEU A 277 -12.29 -3.26 -2.87
CA LEU A 277 -12.94 -4.13 -1.88
C LEU A 277 -12.73 -3.61 -0.44
N VAL A 278 -11.53 -3.09 -0.13
CA VAL A 278 -11.23 -2.47 1.17
C VAL A 278 -12.14 -1.26 1.42
N ILE A 279 -12.30 -0.38 0.44
CA ILE A 279 -13.19 0.79 0.56
C ILE A 279 -14.63 0.32 0.84
N GLY A 280 -15.12 -0.67 0.09
CA GLY A 280 -16.45 -1.25 0.31
C GLY A 280 -16.63 -1.79 1.73
N GLY A 281 -15.64 -2.52 2.25
CA GLY A 281 -15.68 -3.09 3.61
C GLY A 281 -15.56 -2.08 4.75
N ILE A 282 -14.74 -1.02 4.59
CA ILE A 282 -14.67 0.04 5.61
C ILE A 282 -15.99 0.80 5.67
N MET A 283 -16.61 1.07 4.51
CA MET A 283 -17.84 1.86 4.41
C MET A 283 -19.07 1.16 5.01
N THR A 284 -19.06 -0.17 5.17
CA THR A 284 -20.17 -0.87 5.86
C THR A 284 -20.13 -0.69 7.38
N CYS A 285 -19.02 -0.22 7.95
CA CYS A 285 -18.82 -0.03 9.40
C CYS A 285 -19.13 -1.27 10.26
N CYS A 286 -19.12 -2.47 9.67
CA CYS A 286 -19.30 -3.74 10.38
C CYS A 286 -17.95 -4.25 10.90
N SER A 287 -17.92 -4.92 12.06
CA SER A 287 -16.66 -5.46 12.63
C SER A 287 -15.94 -6.40 11.67
N TYR A 288 -16.67 -7.29 10.97
CA TYR A 288 -16.10 -8.15 9.93
C TYR A 288 -15.49 -7.36 8.77
N GLY A 289 -16.17 -6.29 8.34
CA GLY A 289 -15.67 -5.39 7.30
C GLY A 289 -14.36 -4.74 7.72
N LEU A 290 -14.32 -4.16 8.91
CA LEU A 290 -13.15 -3.46 9.47
C LEU A 290 -11.96 -4.42 9.72
N TRP A 291 -12.19 -5.61 10.27
CA TRP A 291 -11.14 -6.63 10.42
C TRP A 291 -10.60 -7.10 9.07
N GLY A 292 -11.49 -7.39 8.12
CA GLY A 292 -11.14 -7.81 6.76
C GLY A 292 -10.34 -6.76 6.00
N SER A 293 -10.73 -5.48 6.10
CA SER A 293 -10.01 -4.39 5.45
C SER A 293 -8.60 -4.19 6.02
N LEU A 294 -8.38 -4.37 7.33
CA LEU A 294 -7.03 -4.31 7.89
C LEU A 294 -6.16 -5.47 7.37
N LEU A 295 -6.68 -6.69 7.40
CA LEU A 295 -5.97 -7.88 6.94
C LEU A 295 -5.61 -7.77 5.45
N LEU A 296 -6.56 -7.36 4.61
CA LEU A 296 -6.31 -7.17 3.17
C LEU A 296 -5.29 -6.06 2.91
N MET A 297 -5.35 -4.95 3.64
CA MET A 297 -4.36 -3.87 3.50
C MET A 297 -2.92 -4.36 3.77
N ILE A 298 -2.72 -5.16 4.82
CA ILE A 298 -1.40 -5.71 5.16
C ILE A 298 -0.97 -6.76 4.14
N GLY A 299 -1.82 -7.75 3.88
CA GLY A 299 -1.54 -8.84 2.95
C GLY A 299 -1.26 -8.32 1.54
N HIS A 300 -2.11 -7.43 1.03
CA HIS A 300 -1.89 -6.79 -0.26
C HIS A 300 -0.64 -5.92 -0.25
N GLY A 301 -0.36 -5.20 0.85
CA GLY A 301 0.86 -4.37 0.97
C GLY A 301 2.14 -5.16 0.72
N LEU A 302 2.23 -6.38 1.27
CA LEU A 302 3.36 -7.29 1.06
C LEU A 302 3.30 -7.99 -0.32
N CYS A 303 2.11 -8.37 -0.79
CA CYS A 303 1.95 -9.06 -2.07
C CYS A 303 2.29 -8.15 -3.26
N SER A 304 1.71 -6.95 -3.31
CA SER A 304 1.89 -6.05 -4.44
C SER A 304 3.31 -5.48 -4.51
N SER A 305 3.95 -5.18 -3.37
CA SER A 305 5.37 -4.79 -3.33
C SER A 305 6.28 -5.91 -3.85
N GLY A 306 5.97 -7.18 -3.52
CA GLY A 306 6.65 -8.35 -4.07
C GLY A 306 6.47 -8.50 -5.59
N LEU A 307 5.26 -8.29 -6.11
CA LEU A 307 5.00 -8.29 -7.55
C LEU A 307 5.74 -7.16 -8.28
N PHE A 308 5.80 -5.95 -7.71
CA PHE A 308 6.61 -4.86 -8.28
C PHE A 308 8.11 -5.15 -8.23
N ALA A 309 8.59 -5.85 -7.19
CA ALA A 309 9.96 -6.39 -7.13
C ALA A 309 10.24 -7.34 -8.29
N LEU A 310 9.36 -8.32 -8.49
CA LEU A 310 9.49 -9.30 -9.57
C LEU A 310 9.43 -8.65 -10.96
N ALA A 311 8.52 -7.70 -11.17
CA ALA A 311 8.44 -6.94 -12.39
C ALA A 311 9.73 -6.14 -12.65
N ASN A 312 10.37 -5.61 -11.61
CA ASN A 312 11.66 -4.96 -11.75
C ASN A 312 12.80 -5.93 -12.07
N ILE A 313 12.83 -7.11 -11.44
CA ILE A 313 13.82 -8.15 -11.71
C ILE A 313 13.77 -8.57 -13.19
N ILE A 314 12.57 -8.64 -13.79
CA ILE A 314 12.43 -8.82 -15.25
C ILE A 314 12.93 -7.59 -16.02
N TYR A 315 12.48 -6.40 -15.62
CA TYR A 315 12.85 -5.15 -16.28
C TYR A 315 14.36 -4.87 -16.30
N GLU A 316 15.09 -5.25 -15.24
CA GLU A 316 16.53 -5.07 -15.18
C GLU A 316 17.28 -5.86 -16.26
N ARG A 317 16.67 -6.92 -16.81
CA ARG A 317 17.25 -7.80 -17.83
C ARG A 317 16.75 -7.54 -19.23
N SER A 318 15.46 -7.31 -19.37
CA SER A 318 14.85 -7.08 -20.69
C SER A 318 14.82 -5.61 -21.09
N HIS A 319 15.05 -4.68 -20.14
CA HIS A 319 14.91 -3.24 -20.31
C HIS A 319 13.55 -2.78 -20.87
N SER A 320 12.55 -3.66 -20.88
CA SER A 320 11.22 -3.42 -21.42
C SER A 320 10.16 -3.88 -20.44
N ARG A 321 9.04 -3.14 -20.39
CA ARG A 321 7.91 -3.41 -19.47
C ARG A 321 6.79 -4.21 -20.13
N SER A 322 6.83 -4.41 -21.44
CA SER A 322 5.75 -5.03 -22.18
C SER A 322 5.68 -6.54 -21.92
N LEU A 323 4.47 -7.04 -21.73
CA LEU A 323 4.16 -8.46 -21.57
C LEU A 323 4.51 -9.28 -22.82
N LEU A 324 4.53 -8.65 -24.00
CA LEU A 324 4.82 -9.32 -25.27
C LEU A 324 6.29 -9.72 -25.41
N ILE A 325 7.21 -8.90 -24.91
CA ILE A 325 8.66 -9.18 -24.96
C ILE A 325 9.04 -10.14 -23.84
N ASN A 326 8.44 -9.97 -22.67
CA ASN A 326 8.76 -10.70 -21.45
C ASN A 326 7.99 -12.03 -21.34
N LYS A 327 8.20 -12.96 -22.28
CA LYS A 327 7.58 -14.30 -22.30
C LYS A 327 8.58 -15.42 -22.14
N GLY A 328 8.16 -16.57 -21.61
CA GLY A 328 8.94 -17.81 -21.58
C GLY A 328 10.01 -17.92 -20.50
N TYR A 329 9.93 -17.13 -19.42
CA TYR A 329 10.98 -17.08 -18.38
C TYR A 329 11.18 -18.38 -17.59
N ILE A 330 10.26 -19.35 -17.62
CA ILE A 330 10.44 -20.66 -16.96
C ILE A 330 11.70 -21.38 -17.46
N THR A 331 11.97 -21.29 -18.76
CA THR A 331 13.12 -21.97 -19.38
C THR A 331 14.46 -21.38 -18.94
N PHE A 332 14.46 -20.10 -18.54
CA PHE A 332 15.66 -19.34 -18.22
C PHE A 332 15.89 -19.18 -16.71
N MET A 333 14.83 -19.01 -15.91
CA MET A 333 14.89 -18.80 -14.47
C MET A 333 13.80 -19.59 -13.71
N PRO A 334 13.93 -20.92 -13.60
CA PRO A 334 12.89 -21.75 -12.98
C PRO A 334 12.65 -21.43 -11.51
N THR A 335 13.68 -21.00 -10.79
CA THR A 335 13.57 -20.57 -9.38
C THR A 335 12.84 -19.25 -9.24
N MET A 336 13.06 -18.27 -10.14
CA MET A 336 12.29 -17.02 -10.13
C MET A 336 10.85 -17.24 -10.59
N SER A 337 10.60 -18.16 -11.53
CA SER A 337 9.24 -18.51 -11.92
C SER A 337 8.45 -19.12 -10.76
N MET A 338 9.11 -19.86 -9.86
CA MET A 338 8.48 -20.32 -8.62
C MET A 338 8.04 -19.15 -7.72
N PHE A 339 8.87 -18.12 -7.55
CA PHE A 339 8.45 -16.92 -6.80
C PHE A 339 7.31 -16.18 -7.50
N TRP A 340 7.33 -16.06 -8.83
CA TRP A 340 6.19 -15.53 -9.59
C TRP A 340 4.90 -16.29 -9.29
N PHE A 341 4.95 -17.62 -9.31
CA PHE A 341 3.81 -18.46 -8.99
C PHE A 341 3.29 -18.18 -7.57
N LEU A 342 4.18 -18.17 -6.57
CA LEU A 342 3.84 -17.91 -5.18
C LEU A 342 3.17 -16.53 -4.98
N PHE A 343 3.69 -15.46 -5.59
CA PHE A 343 3.09 -14.13 -5.48
C PHE A 343 1.78 -14.01 -6.26
N CYS A 344 1.66 -14.61 -7.46
CA CYS A 344 0.41 -14.61 -8.20
C CYS A 344 -0.70 -15.36 -7.47
N ILE A 345 -0.38 -16.49 -6.82
CA ILE A 345 -1.31 -17.25 -5.99
C ILE A 345 -1.76 -16.45 -4.75
N ASN A 346 -0.82 -15.76 -4.10
CA ASN A 346 -1.16 -14.90 -2.98
C ASN A 346 -2.05 -13.72 -3.44
N ASN A 347 -1.86 -13.23 -4.66
CA ASN A 347 -2.71 -12.19 -5.24
C ASN A 347 -4.12 -12.71 -5.59
N MET A 348 -4.25 -13.98 -5.99
CA MET A 348 -5.54 -14.68 -6.14
C MET A 348 -6.20 -15.01 -4.79
N ALA A 349 -5.57 -14.67 -3.67
CA ALA A 349 -6.06 -14.95 -2.33
C ALA A 349 -6.29 -16.46 -2.08
N SER A 350 -5.31 -17.32 -2.40
CA SER A 350 -5.39 -18.75 -2.07
C SER A 350 -4.91 -19.08 -0.63
N PRO A 351 -5.27 -20.23 -0.05
CA PRO A 351 -4.76 -20.66 1.26
C PRO A 351 -3.27 -21.06 1.16
N PRO A 352 -2.39 -20.73 2.12
CA PRO A 352 -2.59 -20.08 3.43
C PRO A 352 -2.26 -18.56 3.46
N SER A 353 -2.66 -17.78 2.45
CA SER A 353 -2.32 -16.35 2.40
C SER A 353 -3.16 -15.47 3.34
N LEU A 354 -2.59 -14.38 3.85
CA LEU A 354 -3.34 -13.33 4.56
C LEU A 354 -4.45 -12.69 3.70
N ASN A 355 -4.25 -12.64 2.38
CA ASN A 355 -5.24 -12.07 1.46
C ASN A 355 -6.55 -12.86 1.49
N LEU A 356 -6.48 -14.20 1.56
CA LEU A 356 -7.67 -15.05 1.69
C LEU A 356 -8.50 -14.70 2.93
N LEU A 357 -7.84 -14.57 4.08
CA LEU A 357 -8.50 -14.19 5.33
C LEU A 357 -9.19 -12.82 5.22
N GLY A 358 -8.49 -11.85 4.64
CA GLY A 358 -9.04 -10.51 4.40
C GLY A 358 -10.26 -10.53 3.49
N GLU A 359 -10.17 -11.22 2.34
CA GLU A 359 -11.28 -11.28 1.37
C GLU A 359 -12.50 -12.02 1.91
N ILE A 360 -12.33 -13.13 2.66
CA ILE A 360 -13.46 -13.85 3.25
C ILE A 360 -14.20 -12.95 4.27
N LEU A 361 -13.47 -12.23 5.13
CA LEU A 361 -14.08 -11.32 6.10
C LEU A 361 -14.78 -10.13 5.42
N LEU A 362 -14.18 -9.60 4.35
CA LEU A 362 -14.78 -8.52 3.54
C LEU A 362 -16.06 -9.00 2.84
N ILE A 363 -16.05 -10.19 2.24
CA ILE A 363 -17.24 -10.77 1.59
C ILE A 363 -18.36 -10.89 2.62
N ASN A 364 -18.08 -11.45 3.81
CA ASN A 364 -19.09 -11.57 4.87
C ASN A 364 -19.61 -10.20 5.35
N GLY A 365 -18.71 -9.22 5.54
CA GLY A 365 -19.07 -7.88 6.01
C GLY A 365 -19.83 -7.02 4.99
N ILE A 366 -19.63 -7.25 3.68
CA ILE A 366 -20.37 -6.56 2.62
C ILE A 366 -21.71 -7.25 2.37
N MET A 367 -21.74 -8.58 2.42
CA MET A 367 -22.96 -9.37 2.32
C MET A 367 -23.94 -9.11 3.47
N SER A 368 -23.44 -8.84 4.67
CA SER A 368 -24.29 -8.44 5.79
C SER A 368 -25.00 -7.11 5.57
N TRP A 369 -24.48 -6.23 4.70
CA TRP A 369 -25.12 -4.96 4.38
C TRP A 369 -26.27 -5.12 3.37
N SER A 370 -26.05 -5.82 2.25
CA SER A 370 -27.15 -6.23 1.37
C SER A 370 -26.79 -7.43 0.50
N SER A 371 -27.74 -8.36 0.33
CA SER A 371 -27.53 -9.59 -0.45
C SER A 371 -27.29 -9.35 -1.95
N LEU A 372 -27.76 -8.22 -2.49
CA LEU A 372 -27.57 -7.85 -3.90
C LEU A 372 -26.08 -7.62 -4.25
N THR A 373 -25.26 -7.25 -3.26
CA THR A 373 -23.81 -7.06 -3.47
C THR A 373 -23.08 -8.35 -3.83
N MET A 374 -23.69 -9.52 -3.60
CA MET A 374 -23.11 -10.84 -3.91
C MET A 374 -22.67 -10.95 -5.36
N ILE A 375 -23.46 -10.40 -6.29
CA ILE A 375 -23.18 -10.51 -7.73
C ILE A 375 -21.84 -9.82 -8.05
N PHE A 376 -21.65 -8.59 -7.57
CA PHE A 376 -20.42 -7.85 -7.79
C PHE A 376 -19.21 -8.46 -7.06
N LEU A 377 -19.41 -9.01 -5.86
CA LEU A 377 -18.37 -9.71 -5.11
C LEU A 377 -17.92 -11.00 -5.81
N ALA A 378 -18.86 -11.78 -6.34
CA ALA A 378 -18.56 -13.01 -7.09
C ALA A 378 -17.75 -12.69 -8.35
N PHE A 379 -18.13 -11.66 -9.11
CA PHE A 379 -17.38 -11.29 -10.31
C PHE A 379 -16.02 -10.65 -10.01
N SER A 380 -15.90 -9.82 -8.97
CA SER A 380 -14.61 -9.21 -8.61
C SER A 380 -13.59 -10.24 -8.14
N SER A 381 -14.00 -11.19 -7.29
CA SER A 381 -13.16 -12.32 -6.88
C SER A 381 -12.80 -13.23 -8.06
N PHE A 382 -13.74 -13.55 -8.97
CA PHE A 382 -13.44 -14.30 -10.19
C PHE A 382 -12.41 -13.58 -11.08
N LEU A 383 -12.58 -12.27 -11.31
CA LEU A 383 -11.63 -11.49 -12.11
C LEU A 383 -10.24 -11.45 -11.46
N SER A 384 -10.15 -11.45 -10.12
CA SER A 384 -8.87 -11.52 -9.40
C SER A 384 -8.05 -12.78 -9.72
N CYS A 385 -8.74 -13.92 -9.82
CA CYS A 385 -8.19 -15.17 -10.30
C CYS A 385 -7.75 -15.07 -11.76
N CYS A 386 -8.62 -14.54 -12.64
CA CYS A 386 -8.32 -14.46 -14.07
C CYS A 386 -7.06 -13.65 -14.38
N TYR A 387 -6.93 -12.42 -13.84
CA TYR A 387 -5.78 -11.58 -14.19
C TYR A 387 -4.48 -12.04 -13.53
N SER A 388 -4.52 -12.69 -12.37
CA SER A 388 -3.31 -13.22 -11.70
C SER A 388 -2.74 -14.44 -12.44
N ILE A 389 -3.62 -15.34 -12.90
CA ILE A 389 -3.24 -16.46 -13.77
C ILE A 389 -2.79 -15.95 -15.14
N TYR A 390 -3.48 -14.96 -15.70
CA TYR A 390 -3.09 -14.32 -16.96
C TYR A 390 -1.66 -13.74 -16.88
N LEU A 391 -1.36 -12.98 -15.83
CA LEU A 391 -0.04 -12.42 -15.60
C LEU A 391 1.05 -13.51 -15.50
N TYR A 392 0.78 -14.59 -14.76
CA TYR A 392 1.72 -15.71 -14.63
C TYR A 392 1.92 -16.41 -15.98
N SER A 393 0.82 -16.78 -16.65
CA SER A 393 0.87 -17.54 -17.91
C SER A 393 1.66 -16.81 -18.99
N ILE A 394 1.45 -15.50 -19.17
CA ILE A 394 2.16 -14.75 -20.22
C ILE A 394 3.63 -14.56 -19.89
N THR A 395 3.96 -14.24 -18.64
CA THR A 395 5.35 -13.98 -18.29
C THR A 395 6.19 -15.25 -18.28
N GLN A 396 5.62 -16.35 -17.80
CA GLN A 396 6.37 -17.57 -17.51
C GLN A 396 6.31 -18.60 -18.64
N HIS A 397 5.15 -18.83 -19.24
CA HIS A 397 4.99 -19.84 -20.29
C HIS A 397 5.30 -19.30 -21.70
N GLY A 398 5.46 -20.23 -22.65
CA GLY A 398 5.77 -19.94 -24.05
C GLY A 398 7.26 -19.94 -24.36
N ASN A 399 7.59 -19.64 -25.61
CA ASN A 399 8.97 -19.56 -26.07
C ASN A 399 9.56 -18.19 -25.72
N LEU A 400 10.84 -18.18 -25.32
CA LEU A 400 11.59 -16.95 -25.09
C LEU A 400 11.63 -16.10 -26.37
N PHE A 401 11.52 -14.78 -26.20
CA PHE A 401 11.70 -13.84 -27.30
C PHE A 401 13.15 -13.86 -27.80
N SER A 402 13.34 -14.09 -29.10
CA SER A 402 14.67 -14.27 -29.72
C SER A 402 15.60 -13.07 -29.60
N GLY A 403 15.06 -11.86 -29.41
CA GLY A 403 15.85 -10.64 -29.25
C GLY A 403 16.37 -10.39 -27.82
N LEU A 404 16.01 -11.22 -26.83
CA LEU A 404 16.53 -11.10 -25.47
C LEU A 404 17.90 -11.78 -25.37
N LYS A 405 18.90 -11.03 -24.88
CA LYS A 405 20.18 -11.62 -24.52
C LYS A 405 20.03 -12.38 -23.20
N HIS A 406 20.60 -13.57 -23.13
CA HIS A 406 20.63 -14.35 -21.89
C HIS A 406 21.49 -13.64 -20.85
N GLU A 407 20.86 -13.08 -19.82
CA GLU A 407 21.53 -12.53 -18.64
C GLU A 407 21.67 -13.55 -17.49
N SER A 408 22.06 -13.10 -16.30
CA SER A 408 22.21 -13.93 -15.10
C SER A 408 20.89 -14.50 -14.57
N GLY A 409 20.88 -15.74 -14.07
CA GLY A 409 19.73 -16.49 -13.51
C GLY A 409 19.14 -15.99 -12.17
N GLY A 410 19.51 -14.78 -11.72
CA GLY A 410 19.09 -14.23 -10.42
C GLY A 410 20.25 -14.02 -9.45
N TYR A 411 20.24 -12.89 -8.74
CA TYR A 411 21.22 -12.61 -7.69
C TYR A 411 20.70 -13.02 -6.31
N ILE A 412 21.59 -13.40 -5.39
CA ILE A 412 21.23 -13.76 -4.00
C ILE A 412 20.40 -12.66 -3.33
N ARG A 413 20.73 -11.39 -3.59
CA ARG A 413 19.98 -10.22 -3.11
C ARG A 413 18.51 -10.27 -3.51
N GLU A 414 18.22 -10.66 -4.75
CA GLU A 414 16.85 -10.73 -5.29
C GLU A 414 16.06 -11.83 -4.59
N TYR A 415 16.66 -13.02 -4.43
CA TYR A 415 16.02 -14.12 -3.71
C TYR A 415 15.74 -13.80 -2.25
N VAL A 416 16.71 -13.21 -1.54
CA VAL A 416 16.54 -12.79 -0.14
C VAL A 416 15.42 -11.76 -0.01
N MET A 417 15.35 -10.79 -0.94
CA MET A 417 14.27 -9.80 -0.96
C MET A 417 12.90 -10.45 -1.15
N LEU A 418 12.76 -11.40 -2.08
CA LEU A 418 11.50 -12.10 -2.34
C LEU A 418 11.06 -12.97 -1.15
N ILE A 419 12.01 -13.66 -0.51
CA ILE A 419 11.73 -14.45 0.70
C ILE A 419 11.21 -13.56 1.83
N PHE A 420 11.80 -12.38 2.04
CA PHE A 420 11.34 -11.44 3.07
C PHE A 420 9.98 -10.79 2.77
N HIS A 421 9.51 -10.79 1.52
CA HIS A 421 8.12 -10.43 1.21
C HIS A 421 7.17 -11.61 1.45
N TRP A 422 7.55 -12.81 1.00
CA TRP A 422 6.71 -13.99 1.02
C TRP A 422 6.51 -14.57 2.42
N PHE A 423 7.58 -14.63 3.22
CA PHE A 423 7.55 -15.27 4.53
C PHE A 423 6.57 -14.59 5.50
N PRO A 424 6.62 -13.26 5.72
CA PRO A 424 5.65 -12.60 6.61
C PRO A 424 4.21 -12.74 6.12
N LEU A 425 3.99 -12.68 4.80
CA LEU A 425 2.65 -12.76 4.21
C LEU A 425 1.94 -14.08 4.53
N ASN A 426 2.67 -15.20 4.49
CA ASN A 426 2.10 -16.52 4.80
C ASN A 426 2.19 -16.89 6.27
N PHE A 427 3.25 -16.48 6.97
CA PHE A 427 3.42 -16.84 8.37
C PHE A 427 2.42 -16.13 9.29
N LEU A 428 2.06 -14.89 8.97
CA LEU A 428 1.06 -14.12 9.74
C LEU A 428 -0.34 -14.74 9.70
N PHE A 429 -0.64 -15.61 8.72
CA PHE A 429 -1.90 -16.37 8.67
C PHE A 429 -2.10 -17.23 9.93
N LEU A 430 -1.02 -17.79 10.49
CA LEU A 430 -1.08 -18.66 11.68
C LEU A 430 -1.44 -17.90 12.96
N LYS A 431 -1.34 -16.57 12.96
CA LYS A 431 -1.63 -15.70 14.11
C LYS A 431 -2.66 -14.63 13.74
N SER A 432 -3.68 -15.02 12.97
CA SER A 432 -4.78 -14.15 12.56
C SER A 432 -5.49 -13.48 13.74
N ASP A 433 -5.52 -14.14 14.91
CA ASP A 433 -6.17 -13.65 16.12
C ASP A 433 -5.69 -12.26 16.55
N ILE A 434 -4.42 -11.93 16.31
CA ILE A 434 -3.88 -10.62 16.69
C ILE A 434 -4.63 -9.49 15.96
N PHE A 435 -5.02 -9.73 14.71
CA PHE A 435 -5.65 -8.72 13.86
C PHE A 435 -7.15 -8.56 14.09
N THR A 436 -7.79 -9.42 14.89
CA THR A 436 -9.24 -9.34 15.17
C THR A 436 -9.57 -8.72 16.53
N MET A 437 -8.57 -8.48 17.40
CA MET A 437 -8.78 -8.15 18.83
C MET A 437 -8.88 -6.64 19.15
N TRP A 438 -9.17 -5.78 18.17
CA TRP A 438 -9.02 -4.31 18.26
C TRP A 438 -10.32 -3.51 18.11
N ILE A 439 -11.44 -4.21 17.92
CA ILE A 439 -12.81 -3.67 17.87
C ILE A 439 -13.61 -4.49 18.87
#